data_AF-A0A5R8PDI7-F1
#
_entry.id   AF-A0A5R8PDI7-F1
#
_cell.length_a   1.000
_cell.length_b   1.000
_cell.length_c   1.000
_cell.angle_alpha   90.00
_cell.angle_beta   90.00
_cell.angle_gamma   90.00
#
_symmetry.space_group_name_H-M   'P 1'
#
loop_
_entity.id
_entity.type
_entity.pdbx_description
1 polymer ?
#
loop_
_entity_poly.entity_id
_entity_poly.type
_entity_poly.pdbx_seq_one_letter_code
_entity_poly.pdbx_strand_id
1 'polypeptide(L)'
;MNMPNPQTDRTVERLPDSRPAVRPGSTSVPTSAPVNGRTAADRDANDGAHTGTTAPQRRKRARTPVRDLSALLGRLSPRDKAILADLAAHGFLTVSHVHSLHFGDLSPASGLRSAQRVLARLYNIGVAGRLGQRIGGHRAGSQGVVYYADDLGQRLLRAEHGPRGRRRFHEPTARFLAHQLGIADARVDLVRAERSSQLELLRLDIEPACWRSYVGPGGARLTLKPDLYAEVAIPPGSDFVDAAFIEIDRSTESIPTLLKKCREYELYRRQGIEQEHADGAFPRVIWSIAADDPDKAERRRIALQAAIRRDRTLPDDLFEVIAPPQLITTLITEGGES
;
A
#
# COMPACT_ATOMS: atom_id res chain seq x y z
N MET A 1 14.73 -72.00 30.32
CA MET A 1 14.08 -72.03 28.99
C MET A 1 13.42 -70.68 28.79
N ASN A 2 13.84 -69.98 27.73
CA ASN A 2 13.44 -68.66 27.22
C ASN A 2 13.67 -67.37 28.06
N MET A 3 14.78 -66.71 27.73
CA MET A 3 14.91 -65.25 27.46
C MET A 3 14.82 -65.06 25.92
N PRO A 4 14.51 -63.87 25.33
CA PRO A 4 15.04 -62.55 25.71
C PRO A 4 14.10 -61.31 25.59
N ASN A 5 14.63 -60.20 26.13
CA ASN A 5 14.27 -58.77 26.11
C ASN A 5 14.47 -58.13 24.70
N PRO A 6 14.39 -56.79 24.45
CA PRO A 6 13.64 -55.64 25.04
C PRO A 6 12.91 -54.80 23.94
N GLN A 7 12.06 -53.82 24.32
CA GLN A 7 12.18 -52.46 23.78
C GLN A 7 11.40 -51.41 24.59
N THR A 8 12.10 -50.32 24.86
CA THR A 8 11.71 -49.05 25.46
C THR A 8 10.62 -48.33 24.65
N ASP A 9 9.67 -47.66 25.32
CA ASP A 9 9.28 -46.33 24.84
C ASP A 9 8.91 -45.37 25.96
N ARG A 10 9.43 -44.15 25.84
CA ARG A 10 9.29 -43.04 26.77
C ARG A 10 7.97 -42.35 26.46
N THR A 11 7.08 -42.26 27.44
CA THR A 11 5.91 -41.37 27.36
C THR A 11 6.40 -39.93 27.42
N VAL A 12 6.54 -39.30 26.25
CA VAL A 12 6.65 -37.84 26.11
C VAL A 12 5.25 -37.30 25.92
N GLU A 13 4.79 -36.61 26.96
CA GLU A 13 3.59 -35.79 27.00
C GLU A 13 3.69 -34.70 25.90
N ARG A 14 2.83 -34.80 24.88
CA ARG A 14 2.72 -33.80 23.79
C ARG A 14 1.66 -32.77 24.17
N LEU A 15 2.11 -31.52 24.27
CA LEU A 15 1.30 -30.30 24.26
C LEU A 15 0.52 -30.20 22.92
N PRO A 16 -0.73 -29.70 22.89
CA PRO A 16 -1.55 -29.70 21.69
C PRO A 16 -1.04 -28.77 20.57
N ASP A 17 -1.06 -29.27 19.33
CA ASP A 17 -0.89 -28.53 18.08
C ASP A 17 -1.98 -27.45 17.94
N SER A 18 -1.58 -26.19 17.87
CA SER A 18 -2.44 -25.08 17.44
C SER A 18 -2.74 -25.21 15.94
N ARG A 19 -4.02 -25.31 15.58
CA ARG A 19 -4.51 -25.38 14.20
C ARG A 19 -5.43 -24.20 13.92
N PRO A 20 -5.27 -23.47 12.80
CA PRO A 20 -6.29 -22.54 12.31
C PRO A 20 -7.44 -23.32 11.63
N ALA A 21 -8.68 -22.88 11.86
CA ALA A 21 -9.86 -23.70 11.64
C ALA A 21 -10.71 -23.39 10.39
N VAL A 22 -10.16 -22.76 9.34
CA VAL A 22 -10.59 -22.84 7.91
C VAL A 22 -11.89 -23.59 7.47
N ARG A 23 -13.13 -23.07 7.44
CA ARG A 23 -14.35 -23.78 6.93
C ARG A 23 -14.82 -23.37 5.51
N PRO A 24 -14.96 -24.30 4.52
CA PRO A 24 -15.53 -24.03 3.17
C PRO A 24 -16.94 -24.70 2.98
N GLY A 25 -17.86 -24.39 2.04
CA GLY A 25 -17.91 -23.61 0.80
C GLY A 25 -18.48 -24.49 -0.36
N SER A 26 -19.42 -24.02 -1.21
CA SER A 26 -19.53 -24.34 -2.66
C SER A 26 -20.82 -23.84 -3.35
N THR A 27 -20.81 -22.91 -4.32
CA THR A 27 -20.54 -22.94 -5.79
C THR A 27 -21.64 -23.51 -6.71
N SER A 28 -22.06 -22.72 -7.71
CA SER A 28 -21.86 -23.06 -9.14
C SER A 28 -22.37 -21.99 -10.13
N VAL A 29 -21.50 -21.70 -11.12
CA VAL A 29 -21.63 -20.98 -12.41
C VAL A 29 -22.39 -21.93 -13.41
N PRO A 30 -22.75 -21.67 -14.72
CA PRO A 30 -22.02 -20.83 -15.69
C PRO A 30 -22.67 -20.33 -17.03
N THR A 31 -21.86 -19.61 -17.86
CA THR A 31 -21.67 -19.75 -19.35
C THR A 31 -22.82 -19.26 -20.29
N SER A 32 -22.68 -18.61 -21.48
CA SER A 32 -21.64 -18.43 -22.54
C SER A 32 -22.15 -17.46 -23.65
N ALA A 33 -21.30 -16.66 -24.34
CA ALA A 33 -20.81 -16.81 -25.74
C ALA A 33 -21.49 -15.87 -26.82
N PRO A 34 -21.05 -15.81 -28.11
CA PRO A 34 -20.27 -14.68 -28.69
C PRO A 34 -20.69 -14.20 -30.13
N VAL A 35 -19.83 -13.39 -30.79
CA VAL A 35 -19.44 -13.38 -32.25
C VAL A 35 -19.87 -12.22 -33.22
N ASN A 36 -18.81 -11.55 -33.72
CA ASN A 36 -18.44 -10.96 -35.04
C ASN A 36 -19.28 -9.96 -35.86
N GLY A 37 -18.53 -9.02 -36.47
CA GLY A 37 -18.86 -8.36 -37.74
C GLY A 37 -17.83 -7.31 -38.22
N ARG A 38 -16.93 -7.75 -39.15
CA ARG A 38 -16.01 -7.01 -40.07
C ARG A 38 -16.63 -5.77 -40.75
N THR A 39 -16.00 -4.80 -41.45
CA THR A 39 -14.64 -4.38 -41.93
C THR A 39 -14.85 -3.05 -42.68
N ALA A 40 -13.85 -2.16 -42.77
CA ALA A 40 -13.31 -1.59 -44.03
C ALA A 40 -12.43 -0.35 -43.75
N ALA A 41 -11.40 -0.20 -44.58
CA ALA A 41 -10.30 0.74 -44.48
C ALA A 41 -10.60 2.06 -45.20
N ASP A 42 -9.90 3.14 -44.80
CA ASP A 42 -9.29 4.03 -45.79
C ASP A 42 -7.99 4.64 -45.25
N ARG A 43 -7.03 4.80 -46.15
CA ARG A 43 -5.70 5.39 -45.91
C ARG A 43 -5.76 6.85 -46.30
N ASP A 44 -5.09 7.72 -45.55
CA ASP A 44 -4.57 8.94 -46.14
C ASP A 44 -3.25 9.41 -45.50
N ALA A 45 -2.53 10.16 -46.33
CA ALA A 45 -1.10 10.36 -46.34
C ALA A 45 -0.51 11.14 -45.15
N ASN A 46 0.74 10.80 -44.84
CA ASN A 46 1.61 11.46 -43.89
C ASN A 46 2.46 12.50 -44.63
N ASP A 47 2.15 13.78 -44.47
CA ASP A 47 2.95 14.91 -44.91
C ASP A 47 3.69 15.57 -43.73
N GLY A 48 5.00 15.74 -43.92
CA GLY A 48 5.90 16.24 -42.90
C GLY A 48 5.72 17.72 -42.63
N ALA A 49 5.50 18.07 -41.37
CA ALA A 49 5.78 19.40 -40.85
C ALA A 49 6.72 19.28 -39.65
N HIS A 50 7.92 19.85 -39.82
CA HIS A 50 8.92 20.02 -38.76
C HIS A 50 8.31 20.83 -37.61
N THR A 51 7.95 20.17 -36.52
CA THR A 51 7.54 20.84 -35.28
C THR A 51 8.80 21.19 -34.49
N GLY A 52 9.02 22.51 -34.36
CA GLY A 52 10.22 23.09 -33.79
C GLY A 52 10.60 22.54 -32.42
N THR A 53 11.91 22.43 -32.21
CA THR A 53 12.59 22.03 -30.97
C THR A 53 12.48 23.11 -29.89
N THR A 54 11.26 23.49 -29.50
CA THR A 54 11.02 24.32 -28.33
C THR A 54 10.09 23.57 -27.39
N ALA A 55 10.67 22.84 -26.44
CA ALA A 55 9.92 22.33 -25.30
C ALA A 55 9.20 23.51 -24.64
N PRO A 56 7.87 23.42 -24.38
CA PRO A 56 7.13 24.53 -23.79
C PRO A 56 7.79 24.93 -22.47
N GLN A 57 8.22 26.19 -22.40
CA GLN A 57 8.91 26.75 -21.26
C GLN A 57 7.99 26.65 -20.03
N ARG A 58 8.38 25.79 -19.09
CA ARG A 58 7.68 25.55 -17.82
C ARG A 58 7.53 26.89 -17.09
N ARG A 59 6.34 27.50 -17.14
CA ARG A 59 6.04 28.77 -16.44
C ARG A 59 6.35 28.60 -14.95
N LYS A 60 7.52 29.10 -14.51
CA LYS A 60 7.88 29.17 -13.10
C LYS A 60 6.90 30.15 -12.45
N ARG A 61 6.12 29.68 -11.49
CA ARG A 61 5.24 30.54 -10.70
C ARG A 61 6.07 31.61 -9.98
N ALA A 62 5.61 32.85 -10.02
CA ALA A 62 6.12 33.89 -9.14
C ALA A 62 5.77 33.49 -7.69
N ARG A 63 6.77 32.97 -6.95
CA ARG A 63 6.61 32.59 -5.54
C ARG A 63 6.73 33.86 -4.71
N THR A 64 5.61 34.43 -4.26
CA THR A 64 5.65 35.49 -3.26
C THR A 64 6.24 34.93 -1.97
N PRO A 65 7.28 35.54 -1.38
CA PRO A 65 7.87 35.06 -0.14
C PRO A 65 6.82 35.09 0.99
N VAL A 66 6.37 33.92 1.43
CA VAL A 66 5.53 33.82 2.64
C VAL A 66 6.44 33.99 3.85
N ARG A 67 6.35 35.19 4.46
CA ARG A 67 7.10 35.58 5.65
C ARG A 67 6.38 35.18 6.94
N ASP A 68 5.04 35.23 6.95
CA ASP A 68 4.23 34.85 8.10
C ASP A 68 3.58 33.48 7.90
N LEU A 69 4.20 32.43 8.44
CA LEU A 69 3.66 31.07 8.41
C LEU A 69 2.47 30.90 9.36
N SER A 70 2.41 31.65 10.46
CA SER A 70 1.35 31.54 11.46
C SER A 70 0.02 32.04 10.91
N ALA A 71 0.03 33.22 10.26
CA ALA A 71 -1.15 33.74 9.58
C ALA A 71 -1.64 32.81 8.47
N LEU A 72 -0.73 32.15 7.74
CA LEU A 72 -1.12 31.16 6.73
C LEU A 72 -1.74 29.90 7.36
N LEU A 73 -1.14 29.37 8.43
CA LEU A 73 -1.70 28.23 9.18
C LEU A 73 -3.11 28.53 9.71
N GLY A 74 -3.33 29.74 10.23
CA GLY A 74 -4.65 30.17 10.74
C GLY A 74 -5.73 30.27 9.65
N ARG A 75 -5.34 30.34 8.37
CA ARG A 75 -6.28 30.37 7.23
C ARG A 75 -6.57 28.99 6.65
N LEU A 76 -5.81 27.96 7.01
CA LEU A 76 -6.06 26.60 6.57
C LEU A 76 -7.13 25.96 7.44
N SER A 77 -8.15 25.39 6.80
CA SER A 77 -9.15 24.60 7.52
C SER A 77 -8.54 23.33 8.12
N PRO A 78 -9.18 22.69 9.12
CA PRO A 78 -8.73 21.40 9.64
C PRO A 78 -8.56 20.35 8.52
N ARG A 79 -9.46 20.34 7.53
CA ARG A 79 -9.36 19.46 6.36
C ARG A 79 -8.18 19.79 5.45
N ASP A 80 -7.85 21.08 5.27
CA ASP A 80 -6.65 21.48 4.51
C ASP A 80 -5.36 20.95 5.16
N LYS A 81 -5.29 21.06 6.48
CA LYS A 81 -4.14 20.57 7.26
C LYS A 81 -4.04 19.05 7.19
N ALA A 82 -5.17 18.35 7.31
CA ALA A 82 -5.21 16.89 7.15
C ALA A 82 -4.74 16.44 5.75
N ILE A 83 -5.23 17.10 4.68
CA ILE A 83 -4.78 16.82 3.30
C ILE A 83 -3.28 17.08 3.15
N LEU A 84 -2.77 18.17 3.74
CA LEU A 84 -1.34 18.48 3.68
C LEU A 84 -0.50 17.45 4.44
N ALA A 85 -0.97 16.96 5.59
CA ALA A 85 -0.32 15.90 6.34
C ALA A 85 -0.27 14.60 5.52
N ASP A 86 -1.37 14.20 4.88
CA ASP A 86 -1.42 13.00 4.04
C ASP A 86 -0.55 13.13 2.77
N LEU A 87 -0.51 14.31 2.15
CA LEU A 87 0.42 14.59 1.04
C LEU A 87 1.88 14.45 1.47
N ALA A 88 2.22 14.80 2.71
CA ALA A 88 3.58 14.67 3.23
C ALA A 88 3.91 13.23 3.63
N ALA A 89 2.95 12.52 4.22
CA ALA A 89 3.09 11.13 4.63
C ALA A 89 3.29 10.22 3.40
N HIS A 90 2.39 10.28 2.41
CA HIS A 90 2.50 9.47 1.19
C HIS A 90 3.53 9.99 0.18
N GLY A 91 3.94 11.25 0.29
CA GLY A 91 4.75 11.95 -0.71
C GLY A 91 3.99 12.31 -1.99
N PHE A 92 3.16 11.42 -2.53
CA PHE A 92 2.36 11.63 -3.74
C PHE A 92 0.94 11.10 -3.59
N LEU A 93 -0.05 11.91 -3.96
CA LEU A 93 -1.47 11.50 -4.00
C LEU A 93 -2.15 12.00 -5.27
N THR A 94 -3.12 11.24 -5.77
CA THR A 94 -4.02 11.70 -6.83
C THR A 94 -5.21 12.46 -6.24
N VAL A 95 -5.96 13.17 -7.10
CA VAL A 95 -7.27 13.73 -6.73
C VAL A 95 -8.22 12.66 -6.19
N SER A 96 -8.19 11.44 -6.78
CA SER A 96 -9.05 10.34 -6.35
C SER A 96 -8.73 9.86 -4.93
N HIS A 97 -7.44 9.82 -4.57
CA HIS A 97 -7.03 9.47 -3.20
C HIS A 97 -7.53 10.51 -2.21
N VAL A 98 -7.30 11.80 -2.49
CA VAL A 98 -7.75 12.91 -1.63
C VAL A 98 -9.27 12.94 -1.48
N HIS A 99 -10.00 12.68 -2.57
CA HIS A 99 -11.45 12.49 -2.52
C HIS A 99 -11.82 11.35 -1.56
N SER A 100 -11.24 10.17 -1.74
CA SER A 100 -11.60 8.98 -0.97
C SER A 100 -11.26 9.10 0.52
N LEU A 101 -10.16 9.77 0.85
CA LEU A 101 -9.69 9.95 2.22
C LEU A 101 -10.47 11.06 2.96
N HIS A 102 -10.75 12.20 2.32
CA HIS A 102 -11.24 13.41 3.02
C HIS A 102 -12.63 13.90 2.63
N PHE A 103 -13.22 13.33 1.57
CA PHE A 103 -14.51 13.76 1.02
C PHE A 103 -15.41 12.59 0.62
N GLY A 104 -15.11 11.38 1.10
CA GLY A 104 -15.86 10.18 0.72
C GLY A 104 -17.18 10.01 1.49
N ASP A 105 -17.49 10.93 2.40
CA ASP A 105 -18.80 11.17 2.99
C ASP A 105 -19.77 11.88 2.02
N LEU A 106 -19.25 12.52 0.97
CA LEU A 106 -20.04 13.21 -0.04
C LEU A 106 -20.38 12.29 -1.22
N SER A 107 -21.39 12.68 -2.01
CA SER A 107 -21.66 11.98 -3.27
C SER A 107 -20.44 12.01 -4.20
N PRO A 108 -20.18 10.97 -5.01
CA PRO A 108 -18.94 10.85 -5.77
C PRO A 108 -18.58 12.09 -6.61
N ALA A 109 -19.58 12.68 -7.29
CA ALA A 109 -19.38 13.86 -8.11
C ALA A 109 -19.05 15.12 -7.27
N SER A 110 -19.73 15.30 -6.14
CA SER A 110 -19.53 16.46 -5.26
C SER A 110 -18.23 16.36 -4.45
N GLY A 111 -17.90 15.15 -3.98
CA GLY A 111 -16.64 14.86 -3.31
C GLY A 111 -15.45 15.10 -4.23
N LEU A 112 -15.49 14.59 -5.47
CA LEU A 112 -14.43 14.80 -6.45
C LEU A 112 -14.22 16.28 -6.78
N ARG A 113 -15.29 17.05 -7.03
CA ARG A 113 -15.21 18.50 -7.26
C ARG A 113 -14.62 19.24 -6.06
N SER A 114 -14.97 18.82 -4.84
CA SER A 114 -14.47 19.42 -3.61
C SER A 114 -12.97 19.16 -3.43
N ALA A 115 -12.53 17.91 -3.65
CA ALA A 115 -11.12 17.55 -3.65
C ALA A 115 -10.31 18.36 -4.68
N GLN A 116 -10.81 18.47 -5.92
CA GLN A 116 -10.18 19.27 -6.97
C GLN A 116 -10.04 20.74 -6.57
N ARG A 117 -11.12 21.34 -6.03
CA ARG A 117 -11.12 22.75 -5.61
C ARG A 117 -10.11 23.00 -4.49
N VAL A 118 -10.07 22.13 -3.49
CA VAL A 118 -9.13 22.26 -2.37
C VAL A 118 -7.69 22.08 -2.85
N LEU A 119 -7.40 21.06 -3.65
CA LEU A 119 -6.06 20.85 -4.19
C LEU A 119 -5.61 21.99 -5.10
N ALA A 120 -6.50 22.53 -5.94
CA ALA A 120 -6.21 23.71 -6.76
C ALA A 120 -5.90 24.94 -5.90
N ARG A 121 -6.66 25.16 -4.82
CA ARG A 121 -6.39 26.24 -3.86
C ARG A 121 -5.04 26.06 -3.18
N LEU A 122 -4.77 24.89 -2.59
CA LEU A 122 -3.49 24.57 -1.92
C LEU A 122 -2.30 24.69 -2.88
N TYR A 123 -2.50 24.27 -4.13
CA TYR A 123 -1.53 24.48 -5.20
C TYR A 123 -1.31 25.97 -5.42
N ASN A 124 -2.35 26.77 -5.66
CA ASN A 124 -2.25 28.20 -5.96
C ASN A 124 -1.51 29.03 -4.89
N ILE A 125 -1.68 28.68 -3.61
CA ILE A 125 -0.95 29.34 -2.51
C ILE A 125 0.46 28.75 -2.27
N GLY A 126 0.89 27.77 -3.07
CA GLY A 126 2.22 27.16 -3.02
C GLY A 126 2.41 26.12 -1.91
N VAL A 127 1.34 25.71 -1.23
CA VAL A 127 1.38 24.69 -0.16
C VAL A 127 1.49 23.28 -0.76
N ALA A 128 0.75 23.02 -1.82
CA ALA A 128 0.87 21.79 -2.61
C ALA A 128 1.59 22.06 -3.93
N GLY A 129 2.28 21.06 -4.45
CA GLY A 129 2.84 21.01 -5.78
C GLY A 129 2.07 20.04 -6.67
N ARG A 130 2.28 20.12 -7.98
CA ARG A 130 1.70 19.22 -8.99
C ARG A 130 2.81 18.67 -9.88
N LEU A 131 2.76 17.38 -10.20
CA LEU A 131 3.66 16.80 -11.21
C LEU A 131 3.27 17.29 -12.62
N GLY A 132 4.28 17.76 -13.36
CA GLY A 132 4.10 18.56 -14.57
C GLY A 132 3.59 17.79 -15.79
N GLN A 133 3.95 16.52 -15.94
CA GLN A 133 3.49 15.64 -17.04
C GLN A 133 3.52 14.16 -16.64
N ARG A 134 2.82 13.33 -17.43
CA ARG A 134 2.69 11.87 -17.28
C ARG A 134 4.05 11.19 -17.22
N ILE A 135 4.35 10.58 -16.08
CA ILE A 135 5.54 9.75 -15.92
C ILE A 135 5.18 8.33 -16.42
N GLY A 136 5.51 8.03 -17.69
CA GLY A 136 5.56 6.66 -18.25
C GLY A 136 4.34 6.14 -19.06
N GLY A 137 4.54 5.96 -20.38
CA GLY A 137 4.15 4.80 -21.21
C GLY A 137 2.69 4.27 -21.35
N HIS A 138 2.03 4.67 -22.44
CA HIS A 138 1.15 3.91 -23.39
C HIS A 138 0.08 2.86 -22.99
N ARG A 139 -0.29 2.65 -21.72
CA ARG A 139 -1.64 2.11 -21.42
C ARG A 139 -2.37 2.96 -20.39
N ALA A 140 -3.47 3.52 -20.87
CA ALA A 140 -4.32 4.47 -20.20
C ALA A 140 -5.12 3.78 -19.09
N GLY A 141 -4.86 4.20 -17.86
CA GLY A 141 -5.82 4.08 -16.76
C GLY A 141 -5.71 5.33 -15.92
N SER A 142 -6.57 6.33 -16.18
CA SER A 142 -7.01 7.41 -15.27
C SER A 142 -6.04 8.00 -14.24
N GLN A 143 -4.72 7.97 -14.45
CA GLN A 143 -3.74 8.57 -13.54
C GLN A 143 -3.97 10.08 -13.58
N GLY A 144 -4.81 10.52 -12.64
CA GLY A 144 -5.25 11.89 -12.52
C GLY A 144 -4.08 12.78 -12.16
N VAL A 145 -4.40 14.04 -11.90
CA VAL A 145 -3.39 14.98 -11.44
C VAL A 145 -2.77 14.49 -10.12
N VAL A 146 -1.44 14.29 -10.11
CA VAL A 146 -0.68 13.92 -8.91
C VAL A 146 -0.18 15.17 -8.21
N TYR A 147 -0.43 15.22 -6.90
CA TYR A 147 -0.05 16.27 -5.98
C TYR A 147 0.96 15.77 -4.95
N TYR A 148 1.76 16.70 -4.41
CA TYR A 148 2.71 16.47 -3.31
C TYR A 148 2.75 17.71 -2.40
N ALA A 149 3.32 17.59 -1.20
CA ALA A 149 3.58 18.76 -0.33
C ALA A 149 4.79 19.55 -0.86
N ASP A 150 4.58 20.78 -1.34
CA ASP A 150 5.65 21.66 -1.85
C ASP A 150 6.44 22.31 -0.69
N ASP A 151 7.49 23.05 -1.00
CA ASP A 151 8.42 23.65 -0.03
C ASP A 151 7.71 24.43 1.09
N LEU A 152 6.65 25.18 0.76
CA LEU A 152 5.87 25.93 1.76
C LEU A 152 5.03 24.99 2.63
N GLY A 153 4.39 23.98 2.04
CA GLY A 153 3.65 22.97 2.81
C GLY A 153 4.56 22.24 3.79
N GLN A 154 5.77 21.87 3.36
CA GLN A 154 6.77 21.26 4.24
C GLN A 154 7.23 22.21 5.37
N ARG A 155 7.30 23.52 5.12
CA ARG A 155 7.59 24.52 6.17
C ARG A 155 6.44 24.63 7.18
N LEU A 156 5.20 24.64 6.72
CA LEU A 156 4.02 24.69 7.58
C LEU A 156 3.95 23.47 8.50
N LEU A 157 4.16 22.27 7.94
CA LEU A 157 4.19 21.03 8.72
C LEU A 157 5.28 21.01 9.79
N ARG A 158 6.45 21.61 9.53
CA ARG A 158 7.52 21.76 10.53
C ARG A 158 7.19 22.78 11.61
N ALA A 159 6.48 23.86 11.25
CA ALA A 159 6.04 24.85 12.22
C ALA A 159 4.96 24.28 13.15
N GLU A 160 4.09 23.40 12.65
CA GLU A 160 2.98 22.82 13.41
C GLU A 160 3.39 21.60 14.26
N HIS A 161 4.28 20.74 13.76
CA HIS A 161 4.61 19.46 14.40
C HIS A 161 6.09 19.33 14.83
N GLY A 162 6.85 20.43 14.75
CA GLY A 162 8.27 20.44 15.11
C GLY A 162 9.22 19.97 13.99
N PRO A 163 10.52 19.86 14.30
CA PRO A 163 11.54 19.53 13.32
C PRO A 163 11.27 18.19 12.63
N ARG A 164 10.99 18.24 11.33
CA ARG A 164 10.95 17.08 10.44
C ARG A 164 12.09 17.17 9.45
N GLY A 165 12.63 16.01 9.03
CA GLY A 165 13.65 15.94 8.00
C GLY A 165 13.23 16.73 6.75
N ARG A 166 14.15 17.54 6.20
CA ARG A 166 13.84 18.32 5.00
C ARG A 166 13.80 17.39 3.80
N ARG A 167 12.60 17.05 3.32
CA ARG A 167 12.41 16.36 2.04
C ARG A 167 12.47 17.39 0.91
N ARG A 168 13.61 17.45 0.20
CA ARG A 168 13.71 18.25 -1.03
C ARG A 168 12.87 17.57 -2.12
N PHE A 169 12.12 18.35 -2.88
CA PHE A 169 11.41 17.78 -4.02
C PHE A 169 12.41 17.32 -5.09
N HIS A 170 12.28 16.05 -5.49
CA HIS A 170 12.93 15.46 -6.64
C HIS A 170 11.84 14.81 -7.49
N GLU A 171 11.90 15.01 -8.80
CA GLU A 171 10.93 14.38 -9.70
C GLU A 171 11.09 12.85 -9.62
N PRO A 172 10.01 12.10 -9.31
CA PRO A 172 10.12 10.67 -9.07
C PRO A 172 10.30 9.90 -10.37
N THR A 173 10.93 8.73 -10.30
CA THR A 173 10.88 7.78 -11.42
C THR A 173 9.48 7.18 -11.55
N ALA A 174 9.11 6.67 -12.72
CA ALA A 174 7.82 6.02 -12.96
C ALA A 174 7.55 4.89 -11.95
N ARG A 175 8.57 4.05 -11.74
CA ARG A 175 8.53 2.92 -10.81
C ARG A 175 8.27 3.37 -9.38
N PHE A 176 9.01 4.37 -8.91
CA PHE A 176 8.86 4.88 -7.56
C PHE A 176 7.49 5.52 -7.35
N LEU A 177 7.01 6.31 -8.32
CA LEU A 177 5.68 6.91 -8.25
C LEU A 177 4.58 5.84 -8.23
N ALA A 178 4.65 4.83 -9.11
CA ALA A 178 3.65 3.77 -9.16
C ALA A 178 3.56 2.97 -7.85
N HIS A 179 4.70 2.72 -7.20
CA HIS A 179 4.74 2.05 -5.91
C HIS A 179 4.15 2.93 -4.79
N GLN A 180 4.54 4.21 -4.68
CA GLN A 180 3.96 5.13 -3.69
C GLN A 180 2.45 5.35 -3.88
N LEU A 181 1.98 5.39 -5.13
CA LEU A 181 0.54 5.44 -5.41
C LEU A 181 -0.17 4.14 -5.04
N GLY A 182 0.48 2.98 -5.22
CA GLY A 182 -0.07 1.68 -4.77
C GLY A 182 -0.21 1.57 -3.25
N ILE A 183 0.71 2.16 -2.48
CA ILE A 183 0.57 2.29 -1.02
C ILE A 183 -0.65 3.16 -0.67
N ALA A 184 -0.85 4.26 -1.39
CA ALA A 184 -2.02 5.11 -1.21
C ALA A 184 -3.33 4.41 -1.60
N ASP A 185 -3.33 3.60 -2.66
CA ASP A 185 -4.48 2.78 -3.06
C ASP A 185 -4.87 1.80 -1.94
N ALA A 186 -3.89 1.07 -1.37
CA ALA A 186 -4.15 0.13 -0.26
C ALA A 186 -4.75 0.84 0.97
N ARG A 187 -4.21 2.01 1.35
CA ARG A 187 -4.80 2.82 2.43
C ARG A 187 -6.23 3.26 2.12
N VAL A 188 -6.49 3.69 0.88
CA VAL A 188 -7.83 4.09 0.44
C VAL A 188 -8.81 2.92 0.52
N ASP A 189 -8.39 1.73 0.14
CA ASP A 189 -9.24 0.53 0.21
C ASP A 189 -9.59 0.18 1.67
N LEU A 190 -8.62 0.27 2.59
CA LEU A 190 -8.87 0.08 4.03
C LEU A 190 -9.85 1.12 4.59
N VAL A 191 -9.62 2.41 4.30
CA VAL A 191 -10.51 3.50 4.76
C VAL A 191 -11.92 3.38 4.16
N ARG A 192 -12.04 2.89 2.92
CA ARG A 192 -13.35 2.61 2.32
C ARG A 192 -14.05 1.46 3.01
N ALA A 193 -13.33 0.38 3.33
CA ALA A 193 -13.86 -0.78 4.04
C ALA A 193 -14.36 -0.40 5.45
N GLU A 194 -13.63 0.47 6.16
CA GLU A 194 -14.08 1.03 7.43
C GLU A 194 -15.36 1.86 7.25
N ARG A 195 -15.39 2.75 6.26
CA ARG A 195 -16.56 3.62 6.00
C ARG A 195 -17.80 2.83 5.59
N SER A 196 -17.64 1.70 4.92
CA SER A 196 -18.72 0.76 4.58
C SER A 196 -19.03 -0.23 5.71
N SER A 197 -18.40 -0.08 6.88
CA SER A 197 -18.57 -0.95 8.06
C SER A 197 -18.28 -2.43 7.78
N GLN A 198 -17.37 -2.72 6.85
CA GLN A 198 -16.90 -4.08 6.58
C GLN A 198 -15.86 -4.56 7.62
N LEU A 199 -15.14 -3.61 8.22
CA LEU A 199 -14.16 -3.79 9.30
C LEU A 199 -14.09 -2.49 10.10
N GLU A 200 -13.48 -2.53 11.28
CA GLU A 200 -13.07 -1.34 12.02
C GLU A 200 -11.55 -1.21 11.94
N LEU A 201 -11.04 -0.02 11.58
CA LEU A 201 -9.59 0.24 11.57
C LEU A 201 -9.16 0.72 12.95
N LEU A 202 -8.42 -0.10 13.67
CA LEU A 202 -7.85 0.26 14.98
C LEU A 202 -6.53 1.02 14.83
N ARG A 203 -5.73 0.61 13.84
CA ARG A 203 -4.45 1.26 13.53
C ARG A 203 -4.12 1.13 12.05
N LEU A 204 -3.54 2.18 11.48
CA LEU A 204 -3.04 2.17 10.11
C LEU A 204 -1.84 3.10 9.96
N ASP A 205 -0.66 2.49 9.86
CA ASP A 205 0.61 3.18 9.66
C ASP A 205 1.16 2.86 8.26
N ILE A 206 1.68 3.88 7.57
CA ILE A 206 2.42 3.70 6.31
C ILE A 206 3.92 3.98 6.53
N GLU A 207 4.76 3.56 5.59
CA GLU A 207 6.19 3.87 5.69
C GLU A 207 6.48 5.38 5.76
N PRO A 208 7.48 5.83 6.56
CA PRO A 208 8.35 5.04 7.43
C PRO A 208 7.79 4.81 8.84
N ALA A 209 6.56 5.26 9.14
CA ALA A 209 5.98 5.17 10.49
C ALA A 209 5.75 3.71 10.94
N CYS A 210 5.48 2.81 9.99
CA CYS A 210 5.34 1.38 10.27
C CYS A 210 6.67 0.61 10.39
N TRP A 211 7.84 1.24 10.20
CA TRP A 211 9.12 0.55 10.29
C TRP A 211 9.41 0.06 11.72
N ARG A 212 10.04 -1.10 11.85
CA ARG A 212 10.37 -1.71 13.15
C ARG A 212 11.87 -1.81 13.31
N SER A 213 12.43 -1.13 14.31
CA SER A 213 13.85 -1.25 14.66
C SER A 213 14.03 -2.34 15.70
N TYR A 214 15.01 -3.23 15.50
CA TYR A 214 15.29 -4.33 16.41
C TYR A 214 16.77 -4.68 16.44
N VAL A 215 17.17 -5.48 17.43
CA VAL A 215 18.52 -6.03 17.54
C VAL A 215 18.48 -7.45 16.99
N GLY A 216 19.21 -7.69 15.89
CA GLY A 216 19.33 -9.00 15.29
C GLY A 216 20.43 -9.87 15.93
N PRO A 217 20.64 -11.08 15.39
CA PRO A 217 21.72 -11.97 15.82
C PRO A 217 23.07 -11.26 15.83
N GLY A 218 23.86 -11.48 16.89
CA GLY A 218 25.18 -10.84 17.05
C GLY A 218 25.14 -9.35 17.41
N GLY A 219 23.98 -8.81 17.83
CA GLY A 219 23.86 -7.43 18.30
C GLY A 219 23.70 -6.38 17.20
N ALA A 220 23.50 -6.80 15.94
CA ALA A 220 23.34 -5.89 14.82
C ALA A 220 22.03 -5.09 14.94
N ARG A 221 22.09 -3.76 14.76
CA ARG A 221 20.89 -2.92 14.71
C ARG A 221 20.27 -3.04 13.32
N LEU A 222 19.10 -3.67 13.25
CA LEU A 222 18.36 -3.91 12.01
C LEU A 222 17.05 -3.12 12.02
N THR A 223 16.46 -2.97 10.83
CA THR A 223 15.16 -2.34 10.66
C THR A 223 14.35 -3.12 9.63
N LEU A 224 13.22 -3.67 10.06
CA LEU A 224 12.20 -4.17 9.15
C LEU A 224 11.45 -2.98 8.58
N LYS A 225 11.23 -2.97 7.26
CA LYS A 225 10.63 -1.86 6.52
C LYS A 225 9.41 -2.32 5.72
N PRO A 226 8.26 -2.53 6.38
CA PRO A 226 6.98 -2.73 5.71
C PRO A 226 6.58 -1.48 4.95
N ASP A 227 5.71 -1.64 3.94
CA ASP A 227 5.11 -0.49 3.25
C ASP A 227 3.91 0.05 4.06
N LEU A 228 3.10 -0.84 4.64
CA LEU A 228 2.02 -0.51 5.57
C LEU A 228 1.96 -1.52 6.73
N TYR A 229 1.34 -1.07 7.82
CA TYR A 229 0.92 -1.90 8.94
C TYR A 229 -0.52 -1.53 9.30
N ALA A 230 -1.39 -2.53 9.46
CA ALA A 230 -2.79 -2.34 9.80
C ALA A 230 -3.19 -3.26 10.96
N GLU A 231 -4.02 -2.74 11.87
CA GLU A 231 -4.76 -3.51 12.87
C GLU A 231 -6.26 -3.25 12.62
N VAL A 232 -7.02 -4.33 12.52
CA VAL A 232 -8.46 -4.27 12.23
C VAL A 232 -9.25 -5.16 13.18
N ALA A 233 -10.49 -4.78 13.47
CA ALA A 233 -11.47 -5.62 14.16
C ALA A 233 -12.58 -6.04 13.18
N ILE A 234 -12.89 -7.34 13.16
CA ILE A 234 -13.84 -7.95 12.24
C ILE A 234 -14.74 -8.94 13.03
N PRO A 235 -16.08 -8.75 13.07
CA PRO A 235 -16.80 -7.55 12.62
C PRO A 235 -16.41 -6.29 13.42
N PRO A 236 -16.82 -5.08 13.02
CA PRO A 236 -16.60 -3.86 13.79
C PRO A 236 -17.06 -4.01 15.26
N GLY A 237 -16.25 -3.54 16.20
CA GLY A 237 -16.46 -3.69 17.64
C GLY A 237 -16.08 -5.06 18.21
N SER A 238 -15.43 -5.93 17.44
CA SER A 238 -14.89 -7.20 17.93
C SER A 238 -13.76 -6.98 18.94
N ASP A 239 -13.71 -7.81 19.98
CA ASP A 239 -12.58 -7.87 20.93
C ASP A 239 -11.33 -8.53 20.30
N PHE A 240 -11.47 -9.14 19.12
CA PHE A 240 -10.37 -9.74 18.38
C PHE A 240 -9.78 -8.76 17.37
N VAL A 241 -8.45 -8.66 17.38
CA VAL A 241 -7.68 -7.77 16.51
C VAL A 241 -6.85 -8.60 15.54
N ASP A 242 -7.09 -8.39 14.24
CA ASP A 242 -6.22 -8.91 13.19
C ASP A 242 -5.18 -7.86 12.82
N ALA A 243 -3.91 -8.25 12.88
CA ALA A 243 -2.80 -7.40 12.46
C ALA A 243 -2.16 -7.92 11.16
N ALA A 244 -1.78 -6.99 10.28
CA ALA A 244 -1.06 -7.32 9.06
C ALA A 244 0.03 -6.29 8.73
N PHE A 245 1.21 -6.79 8.38
CA PHE A 245 2.17 -6.07 7.55
C PHE A 245 1.80 -6.25 6.08
N ILE A 246 1.77 -5.16 5.32
CA ILE A 246 1.36 -5.18 3.90
C ILE A 246 2.51 -4.64 3.05
N GLU A 247 2.80 -5.38 1.98
CA GLU A 247 3.84 -5.11 1.00
C GLU A 247 3.24 -4.87 -0.39
N ILE A 248 3.61 -3.78 -1.05
CA ILE A 248 3.09 -3.37 -2.35
C ILE A 248 4.16 -3.56 -3.44
N ASP A 249 4.09 -4.66 -4.20
CA ASP A 249 4.99 -4.88 -5.34
C ASP A 249 4.31 -4.53 -6.67
N ARG A 250 4.94 -3.62 -7.42
CA ARG A 250 4.53 -3.25 -8.79
C ARG A 250 5.18 -4.14 -9.87
N SER A 251 5.52 -5.37 -9.51
CA SER A 251 6.20 -6.36 -10.36
C SER A 251 7.54 -5.87 -10.93
N THR A 252 8.28 -5.12 -10.12
CA THR A 252 9.54 -4.51 -10.55
C THR A 252 10.78 -5.15 -9.95
N GLU A 253 10.63 -5.86 -8.83
CA GLU A 253 11.73 -6.55 -8.18
C GLU A 253 11.89 -7.98 -8.71
N SER A 254 12.95 -8.69 -8.38
CA SER A 254 13.07 -10.11 -8.75
C SER A 254 12.49 -11.00 -7.65
N ILE A 255 12.02 -12.21 -7.97
CA ILE A 255 11.55 -13.18 -6.94
C ILE A 255 12.60 -13.42 -5.84
N PRO A 256 13.92 -13.57 -6.15
CA PRO A 256 14.95 -13.64 -5.11
C PRO A 256 15.01 -12.42 -4.18
N THR A 257 14.72 -11.22 -4.69
CA THR A 257 14.67 -10.00 -3.87
C THR A 257 13.48 -10.03 -2.91
N LEU A 258 12.31 -10.44 -3.40
CA LEU A 258 11.12 -10.59 -2.57
C LEU A 258 11.33 -11.67 -1.49
N LEU A 259 11.91 -12.82 -1.84
CA LEU A 259 12.26 -13.87 -0.88
C LEU A 259 13.24 -13.40 0.19
N LYS A 260 14.21 -12.54 -0.17
CA LYS A 260 15.10 -11.93 0.82
C LYS A 260 14.28 -11.13 1.84
N LYS A 261 13.31 -10.33 1.39
CA LYS A 261 12.41 -9.58 2.29
C LYS A 261 11.56 -10.51 3.16
N CYS A 262 11.03 -11.62 2.62
CA CYS A 262 10.34 -12.63 3.43
C CYS A 262 11.23 -13.19 4.55
N ARG A 263 12.51 -13.45 4.27
CA ARG A 263 13.46 -13.90 5.31
C ARG A 263 13.77 -12.81 6.33
N GLU A 264 13.74 -11.54 5.94
CA GLU A 264 13.85 -10.40 6.88
C GLU A 264 12.64 -10.35 7.84
N TYR A 265 11.43 -10.62 7.35
CA TYR A 265 10.24 -10.78 8.20
C TYR A 265 10.38 -11.95 9.17
N GLU A 266 10.82 -13.12 8.69
CA GLU A 266 11.03 -14.28 9.58
C GLU A 266 12.13 -14.02 10.63
N LEU A 267 13.20 -13.33 10.25
CA LEU A 267 14.25 -12.93 11.19
C LEU A 267 13.72 -11.99 12.28
N TYR A 268 12.85 -11.05 11.90
CA TYR A 268 12.17 -10.15 12.83
C TYR A 268 11.17 -10.89 13.73
N ARG A 269 10.32 -11.75 13.16
CA ARG A 269 9.33 -12.55 13.89
C ARG A 269 9.97 -13.39 15.00
N ARG A 270 11.15 -13.96 14.73
CA ARG A 270 11.91 -14.75 15.72
C ARG A 270 12.38 -13.95 16.94
N GLN A 271 12.37 -12.62 16.87
CA GLN A 271 12.70 -11.78 18.02
C GLN A 271 11.57 -11.72 19.05
N GLY A 272 10.35 -12.15 18.70
CA GLY A 272 9.21 -12.15 19.64
C GLY A 272 8.60 -10.77 19.93
N ILE A 273 9.14 -9.70 19.35
CA ILE A 273 8.79 -8.30 19.70
C ILE A 273 7.30 -8.00 19.48
N GLU A 274 6.71 -8.46 18.37
CA GLU A 274 5.27 -8.21 18.15
C GLU A 274 4.42 -9.10 19.06
N GLN A 275 4.84 -10.35 19.25
CA GLN A 275 4.14 -11.35 20.06
C GLN A 275 4.08 -10.98 21.55
N GLU A 276 5.10 -10.27 22.06
CA GLU A 276 5.08 -9.71 23.42
C GLU A 276 4.00 -8.64 23.60
N HIS A 277 3.61 -7.93 22.53
CA HIS A 277 2.62 -6.85 22.58
C HIS A 277 1.22 -7.26 22.12
N ALA A 278 1.09 -8.39 21.40
CA ALA A 278 -0.15 -8.82 20.74
C ALA A 278 -0.58 -10.24 21.16
N ASP A 279 -0.55 -10.52 22.47
CA ASP A 279 -1.02 -11.78 23.06
C ASP A 279 -0.46 -13.05 22.39
N GLY A 280 0.81 -13.01 21.98
CA GLY A 280 1.51 -14.13 21.37
C GLY A 280 1.40 -14.24 19.86
N ALA A 281 0.58 -13.42 19.19
CA ALA A 281 0.40 -13.46 17.74
C ALA A 281 1.36 -12.53 17.00
N PHE A 282 1.85 -12.95 15.84
CA PHE A 282 2.61 -12.10 14.93
C PHE A 282 1.72 -11.65 13.77
N PRO A 283 1.80 -10.39 13.31
CA PRO A 283 1.01 -9.90 12.18
C PRO A 283 1.25 -10.70 10.90
N ARG A 284 0.18 -11.02 10.17
CA ARG A 284 0.30 -11.65 8.83
C ARG A 284 1.12 -10.78 7.89
N VAL A 285 1.79 -11.37 6.91
CA VAL A 285 2.56 -10.63 5.90
C VAL A 285 1.89 -10.78 4.53
N ILE A 286 1.19 -9.73 4.10
CA ILE A 286 0.40 -9.72 2.87
C ILE A 286 1.21 -9.03 1.75
N TRP A 287 1.54 -9.78 0.70
CA TRP A 287 2.11 -9.28 -0.55
C TRP A 287 0.99 -8.96 -1.54
N SER A 288 0.71 -7.67 -1.75
CA SER A 288 -0.15 -7.17 -2.81
C SER A 288 0.66 -6.92 -4.07
N ILE A 289 0.54 -7.82 -5.05
CA ILE A 289 1.34 -7.77 -6.28
C ILE A 289 0.47 -7.32 -7.45
N ALA A 290 0.91 -6.27 -8.12
CA ALA A 290 0.31 -5.76 -9.34
C ALA A 290 1.33 -5.62 -10.48
N ALA A 291 0.86 -5.68 -11.71
CA ALA A 291 1.63 -5.37 -12.90
C ALA A 291 0.73 -4.66 -13.92
N ASP A 292 1.31 -4.03 -14.92
CA ASP A 292 0.56 -3.41 -16.03
C ASP A 292 -0.11 -4.46 -16.94
N ASP A 293 0.38 -5.69 -16.90
CA ASP A 293 -0.18 -6.86 -17.58
C ASP A 293 -0.76 -7.83 -16.53
N PRO A 294 -2.09 -8.07 -16.53
CA PRO A 294 -2.74 -8.98 -15.60
C PRO A 294 -2.15 -10.40 -15.60
N ASP A 295 -1.79 -10.95 -16.77
CA ASP A 295 -1.26 -12.30 -16.89
C ASP A 295 0.17 -12.38 -16.33
N LYS A 296 0.93 -11.28 -16.44
CA LYS A 296 2.24 -11.15 -15.79
C LYS A 296 2.08 -11.06 -14.28
N ALA A 297 1.13 -10.27 -13.78
CA ALA A 297 0.86 -10.15 -12.35
C ALA A 297 0.49 -11.50 -11.75
N GLU A 298 -0.39 -12.24 -12.41
CA GLU A 298 -0.84 -13.55 -11.95
C GLU A 298 0.28 -14.58 -11.91
N ARG A 299 1.02 -14.74 -13.01
CA ARG A 299 2.19 -15.64 -13.05
C ARG A 299 3.22 -15.30 -11.95
N ARG A 300 3.36 -14.01 -11.63
CA ARG A 300 4.30 -13.57 -10.60
C ARG A 300 3.81 -13.89 -9.19
N ARG A 301 2.51 -13.74 -8.90
CA ARG A 301 1.92 -14.17 -7.63
C ARG A 301 2.12 -15.66 -7.41
N ILE A 302 1.79 -16.47 -8.41
CA ILE A 302 2.00 -17.93 -8.39
C ILE A 302 3.48 -18.25 -8.17
N ALA A 303 4.38 -17.59 -8.90
CA ALA A 303 5.82 -17.82 -8.78
C ALA A 303 6.36 -17.46 -7.39
N LEU A 304 5.93 -16.34 -6.80
CA LEU A 304 6.35 -15.96 -5.44
C LEU A 304 5.82 -16.94 -4.42
N GLN A 305 4.52 -17.27 -4.47
CA GLN A 305 3.92 -18.21 -3.52
C GLN A 305 4.58 -19.59 -3.59
N ALA A 306 4.88 -20.09 -4.79
CA ALA A 306 5.61 -21.34 -4.97
C ALA A 306 7.07 -21.25 -4.49
N ALA A 307 7.69 -20.07 -4.56
CA ALA A 307 9.04 -19.86 -4.08
C ALA A 307 9.11 -19.80 -2.54
N ILE A 308 8.12 -19.16 -1.90
CA ILE A 308 7.97 -19.12 -0.43
C ILE A 308 7.79 -20.54 0.11
N ARG A 309 6.82 -21.30 -0.42
CA ARG A 309 6.57 -22.70 0.00
C ARG A 309 7.75 -23.65 -0.19
N ARG A 310 8.65 -23.36 -1.13
CA ARG A 310 9.88 -24.16 -1.34
C ARG A 310 10.99 -23.81 -0.36
N ASP A 311 10.94 -22.62 0.23
CA ASP A 311 11.94 -22.16 1.18
C ASP A 311 11.63 -22.68 2.58
N ARG A 312 12.30 -23.77 2.97
CA ARG A 312 12.12 -24.45 4.27
C ARG A 312 12.47 -23.58 5.49
N THR A 313 13.04 -22.39 5.29
CA THR A 313 13.34 -21.46 6.38
C THR A 313 12.18 -20.54 6.70
N LEU A 314 11.16 -20.47 5.83
CA LEU A 314 9.98 -19.64 5.99
C LEU A 314 8.80 -20.49 6.49
N PRO A 315 7.99 -19.98 7.44
CA PRO A 315 6.72 -20.59 7.78
C PRO A 315 5.70 -20.43 6.64
N ASP A 316 4.95 -21.50 6.36
CA ASP A 316 4.04 -21.59 5.21
C ASP A 316 2.79 -20.69 5.35
N ASP A 317 2.38 -20.39 6.59
CA ASP A 317 1.15 -19.67 6.96
C ASP A 317 1.36 -18.17 7.23
N LEU A 318 2.61 -17.71 7.33
CA LEU A 318 2.91 -16.31 7.61
C LEU A 318 2.67 -15.37 6.42
N PHE A 319 2.83 -15.89 5.20
CA PHE A 319 2.85 -15.07 3.98
C PHE A 319 1.66 -15.35 3.08
N GLU A 320 0.92 -14.27 2.78
CA GLU A 320 -0.16 -14.30 1.80
C GLU A 320 0.26 -13.52 0.56
N VAL A 321 -0.05 -14.02 -0.62
CA VAL A 321 0.27 -13.37 -1.90
C VAL A 321 -1.00 -13.16 -2.69
N ILE A 322 -1.38 -11.90 -2.90
CA ILE A 322 -2.70 -11.52 -3.37
C ILE A 322 -2.65 -10.49 -4.50
N ALA A 323 -3.75 -10.38 -5.24
CA ALA A 323 -4.02 -9.23 -6.10
C ALA A 323 -4.55 -8.06 -5.24
N PRO A 324 -4.30 -6.79 -5.63
CA PRO A 324 -4.74 -5.64 -4.84
C PRO A 324 -6.24 -5.63 -4.47
N PRO A 325 -7.18 -5.96 -5.37
CA PRO A 325 -8.61 -5.97 -5.02
C PRO A 325 -9.00 -6.99 -3.94
N GLN A 326 -8.13 -7.96 -3.65
CA GLN A 326 -8.39 -9.00 -2.66
C GLN A 326 -8.01 -8.57 -1.24
N LEU A 327 -7.33 -7.42 -1.06
CA LEU A 327 -6.77 -7.01 0.23
C LEU A 327 -7.81 -7.04 1.37
N ILE A 328 -8.97 -6.43 1.15
CA ILE A 328 -10.03 -6.37 2.17
C ILE A 328 -10.62 -7.74 2.44
N THR A 329 -10.87 -8.53 1.38
CA THR A 329 -11.37 -9.89 1.53
C THR A 329 -10.39 -10.77 2.31
N THR A 330 -9.09 -10.70 2.01
CA THR A 330 -8.04 -11.42 2.71
C THR A 330 -7.97 -11.07 4.20
N LEU A 331 -8.13 -9.79 4.55
CA LEU A 331 -8.19 -9.38 5.94
C LEU A 331 -9.41 -9.99 6.64
N ILE A 332 -10.58 -9.99 5.99
CA ILE A 332 -11.84 -10.50 6.54
C ILE A 332 -11.88 -12.04 6.65
N THR A 333 -11.39 -12.77 5.65
CA THR A 333 -11.64 -14.22 5.53
C THR A 333 -10.85 -15.06 6.54
N GLU A 334 -9.71 -14.58 7.04
CA GLU A 334 -8.91 -15.36 8.01
C GLU A 334 -8.95 -14.81 9.44
N GLY A 335 -9.65 -13.69 9.69
CA GLY A 335 -9.95 -13.17 11.03
C GLY A 335 -11.04 -13.94 11.77
N GLY A 336 -11.61 -14.98 11.16
CA GLY A 336 -12.83 -15.65 11.62
C GLY A 336 -12.69 -17.15 11.89
N GLU A 337 -11.49 -17.69 12.03
CA GLU A 337 -11.26 -19.14 11.94
C GLU A 337 -10.44 -19.68 13.13
N SER A 338 -11.09 -19.66 14.32
CA SER A 338 -10.78 -20.50 15.49
C SER A 338 -11.54 -21.82 15.47
#